data_AF-A0A328N6P7-F1
#
_entry.id   AF-A0A328N6P7-F1
#
_cell.length_a   1.000
_cell.length_b   1.000
_cell.length_c   1.000
_cell.angle_alpha   90.00
_cell.angle_beta   90.00
_cell.angle_gamma   90.00
#
_symmetry.space_group_name_H-M   'P 1'
#
loop_
_entity.id
_entity.type
_entity.pdbx_description
1 polymer ?
#
loop_
_entity_poly.entity_id
_entity_poly.type
_entity_poly.pdbx_seq_one_letter_code
_entity_poly.pdbx_strand_id
1 'polypeptide(L)'
;MTVDWTRLGHAYGRAIDTPGHLAALEFGDAEAREAALDHLDMAVLHQGFPETATAPAVRAVTALLAEGRAHLDTVESLLEFLGDAAMSVINLSDDRYFAGILPDLADAVAQAYPVVLPLVTASPPDRALFRAENLVAIARMRSLADRREELAVLLLEWSERGAGPQAEWLRFLGQFGVDLRDRLVDPDPAVRLRAALVHEDDPRGREVILAALAEPPPLGVHEFALVAAAIRVAADFDEIATAACQVASRDSWAGFGDGWGALVRFAFPEPYATSRPLTEPQRALVRALVTNDELWDSTNGSCGLVFKQAGLPRSRSACRRLVG
;
A
#
# COMPACT_ATOMS: atom_id res chain seq x y z
N MET A 1 -18.93 23.19 -17.86
CA MET A 1 -19.95 23.53 -16.83
C MET A 1 -19.22 24.05 -15.62
N THR A 2 -19.68 25.15 -15.03
CA THR A 2 -19.09 25.72 -13.81
C THR A 2 -19.52 24.88 -12.61
N VAL A 3 -18.56 24.40 -11.81
CA VAL A 3 -18.83 23.61 -10.59
C VAL A 3 -19.39 24.51 -9.50
N ASP A 4 -20.51 24.12 -8.88
CA ASP A 4 -21.08 24.83 -7.72
C ASP A 4 -20.50 24.28 -6.41
N TRP A 5 -19.36 24.85 -6.00
CA TRP A 5 -18.62 24.48 -4.79
C TRP A 5 -19.40 24.71 -3.49
N THR A 6 -20.44 25.55 -3.49
CA THR A 6 -21.27 25.79 -2.30
C THR A 6 -22.10 24.59 -1.90
N ARG A 7 -22.35 23.67 -2.84
CA ARG A 7 -23.11 22.43 -2.62
C ARG A 7 -22.23 21.24 -2.28
N LEU A 8 -20.92 21.37 -2.50
CA LEU A 8 -19.94 20.33 -2.23
C LEU A 8 -19.38 20.47 -0.81
N GLY A 9 -18.85 19.37 -0.30
CA GLY A 9 -18.15 19.29 0.97
C GLY A 9 -16.83 18.55 0.83
N HIS A 10 -15.96 18.82 1.78
CA HIS A 10 -14.69 18.15 2.06
C HIS A 10 -14.63 17.84 3.57
N ALA A 11 -13.56 17.24 4.08
CA ALA A 11 -13.51 16.75 5.47
C ALA A 11 -13.84 17.80 6.55
N TYR A 12 -13.51 19.08 6.30
CA TYR A 12 -13.74 20.17 7.25
C TYR A 12 -15.01 21.01 7.02
N GLY A 13 -15.92 20.59 6.12
CA GLY A 13 -17.18 21.29 5.86
C GLY A 13 -17.43 21.60 4.39
N ARG A 14 -17.96 22.80 4.09
CA ARG A 14 -18.29 23.23 2.72
C ARG A 14 -17.02 23.60 1.95
N ALA A 15 -16.89 23.12 0.71
CA ALA A 15 -15.70 23.29 -0.12
C ALA A 15 -15.62 24.66 -0.83
N ILE A 16 -16.05 25.74 -0.18
CA ILE A 16 -16.13 27.09 -0.79
C ILE A 16 -14.76 27.77 -0.96
N ASP A 17 -13.77 27.30 -0.22
CA ASP A 17 -12.36 27.70 -0.24
C ASP A 17 -11.54 26.98 -1.33
N THR A 18 -11.95 25.76 -1.67
CA THR A 18 -11.25 24.87 -2.62
C THR A 18 -10.97 25.53 -3.97
N PRO A 19 -11.85 26.35 -4.58
CA PRO A 19 -11.53 27.08 -5.80
C PRO A 19 -10.33 28.02 -5.68
N GLY A 20 -10.15 28.64 -4.50
CA GLY A 20 -9.01 29.51 -4.23
C GLY A 20 -7.70 28.73 -4.21
N HIS A 21 -7.68 27.58 -3.54
CA HIS A 21 -6.53 26.67 -3.53
C HIS A 21 -6.22 26.14 -4.95
N LEU A 22 -7.24 25.72 -5.71
CA LEU A 22 -7.05 25.26 -7.09
C LEU A 22 -6.48 26.36 -8.01
N ALA A 23 -6.88 27.61 -7.83
CA ALA A 23 -6.31 28.74 -8.57
C ALA A 23 -4.86 29.04 -8.14
N ALA A 24 -4.53 28.85 -6.85
CA ALA A 24 -3.18 29.05 -6.34
C ALA A 24 -2.16 28.08 -6.94
N LEU A 25 -2.57 26.86 -7.35
CA LEU A 25 -1.69 25.91 -8.04
C LEU A 25 -1.08 26.47 -9.34
N GLU A 26 -1.79 27.39 -10.00
CA GLU A 26 -1.34 28.04 -11.24
C GLU A 26 -0.73 29.42 -10.99
N PHE A 27 -1.39 30.25 -10.17
CA PHE A 27 -1.07 31.68 -10.04
C PHE A 27 -0.43 32.06 -8.71
N GLY A 28 -0.43 31.16 -7.73
CA GLY A 28 0.14 31.40 -6.41
C GLY A 28 1.66 31.43 -6.42
N ASP A 29 2.26 32.01 -5.37
CA ASP A 29 3.67 31.82 -5.06
C ASP A 29 3.91 30.42 -4.46
N ALA A 30 5.16 30.12 -4.09
CA ALA A 30 5.52 28.79 -3.59
C ALA A 30 4.74 28.40 -2.32
N GLU A 31 4.55 29.34 -1.39
CA GLU A 31 3.80 29.12 -0.14
C GLU A 31 2.31 28.88 -0.42
N ALA A 32 1.72 29.65 -1.34
CA ALA A 32 0.33 29.44 -1.75
C ALA A 32 0.12 28.11 -2.49
N ARG A 33 1.10 27.64 -3.27
CA ARG A 33 1.07 26.32 -3.92
C ARG A 33 1.19 25.18 -2.91
N GLU A 34 2.11 25.29 -1.95
CA GLU A 34 2.24 24.33 -0.85
C GLU A 34 0.94 24.22 -0.05
N ALA A 35 0.36 25.36 0.36
CA ALA A 35 -0.93 25.37 1.04
C ALA A 35 -2.08 24.80 0.19
N ALA A 36 -2.01 24.90 -1.14
CA ALA A 36 -2.98 24.28 -2.03
C ALA A 36 -2.82 22.76 -2.13
N LEU A 37 -1.57 22.26 -2.14
CA LEU A 37 -1.29 20.82 -2.10
C LEU A 37 -1.73 20.23 -0.76
N ASP A 38 -1.42 20.89 0.36
CA ASP A 38 -1.89 20.51 1.70
C ASP A 38 -3.43 20.46 1.76
N HIS A 39 -4.12 21.39 1.12
CA HIS A 39 -5.58 21.39 1.05
C HIS A 39 -6.13 20.19 0.28
N LEU A 40 -5.47 19.79 -0.82
CA LEU A 40 -5.87 18.59 -1.59
C LEU A 40 -5.75 17.33 -0.75
N ASP A 41 -4.65 17.17 -0.01
CA ASP A 41 -4.38 15.99 0.83
C ASP A 41 -5.23 15.99 2.12
N MET A 42 -5.21 17.10 2.86
CA MET A 42 -5.79 17.14 4.21
C MET A 42 -7.29 17.41 4.21
N ALA A 43 -7.84 18.11 3.23
CA ALA A 43 -9.27 18.44 3.20
C ALA A 43 -10.01 17.64 2.13
N VAL A 44 -9.55 17.68 0.88
CA VAL A 44 -10.28 17.13 -0.28
C VAL A 44 -10.21 15.61 -0.36
N LEU A 45 -9.07 15.00 -0.03
CA LEU A 45 -8.89 13.54 0.04
C LEU A 45 -8.35 13.11 1.41
N HIS A 46 -9.10 13.43 2.46
CA HIS A 46 -8.64 13.25 3.83
C HIS A 46 -8.32 11.78 4.17
N GLN A 47 -7.04 11.45 4.33
CA GLN A 47 -6.58 10.11 4.68
C GLN A 47 -7.08 9.00 3.72
N GLY A 48 -7.22 9.34 2.44
CA GLY A 48 -7.75 8.42 1.42
C GLY A 48 -9.27 8.23 1.46
N PHE A 49 -10.00 9.02 2.25
CA PHE A 49 -11.46 9.05 2.23
C PHE A 49 -11.96 10.21 1.36
N PRO A 50 -12.59 9.91 0.22
CA PRO A 50 -13.10 10.95 -0.66
C PRO A 50 -14.39 11.58 -0.13
N GLU A 51 -14.63 12.80 -0.57
CA GLU A 51 -15.81 13.60 -0.31
C GLU A 51 -16.42 14.11 -1.62
N THR A 52 -17.59 14.75 -1.55
CA THR A 52 -18.27 15.26 -2.76
C THR A 52 -17.44 16.29 -3.57
N ALA A 53 -16.46 16.95 -2.96
CA ALA A 53 -15.53 17.85 -3.63
C ALA A 53 -14.38 17.14 -4.38
N THR A 54 -14.08 15.87 -4.07
CA THR A 54 -12.90 15.17 -4.60
C THR A 54 -12.95 14.98 -6.11
N ALA A 55 -14.07 14.50 -6.66
CA ALA A 55 -14.18 14.28 -8.10
C ALA A 55 -14.05 15.60 -8.91
N PRO A 56 -14.71 16.71 -8.54
CA PRO A 56 -14.47 18.01 -9.16
C PRO A 56 -13.03 18.52 -9.04
N ALA A 57 -12.36 18.31 -7.90
CA ALA A 57 -10.96 18.66 -7.73
C ALA A 57 -10.03 17.84 -8.64
N VAL A 58 -10.24 16.52 -8.74
CA VAL A 58 -9.54 15.63 -9.68
C VAL A 58 -9.66 16.15 -11.11
N ARG A 59 -10.87 16.55 -11.54
CA ARG A 59 -11.08 17.12 -12.89
C ARG A 59 -10.33 18.45 -13.09
N ALA A 60 -10.31 19.32 -12.08
CA ALA A 60 -9.60 20.59 -12.14
C ALA A 60 -8.08 20.40 -12.22
N VAL A 61 -7.51 19.52 -11.38
CA VAL A 61 -6.09 19.12 -11.43
C VAL A 61 -5.74 18.50 -12.78
N THR A 62 -6.58 17.59 -13.28
CA THR A 62 -6.41 16.97 -14.60
C THR A 62 -6.35 18.03 -15.71
N ALA A 63 -7.23 19.03 -15.66
CA ALA A 63 -7.23 20.13 -16.63
C ALA A 63 -5.97 20.99 -16.55
N LEU A 64 -5.50 21.32 -15.33
CA LEU A 64 -4.24 22.06 -15.13
C LEU A 64 -3.04 21.33 -15.75
N LEU A 65 -2.96 20.01 -15.56
CA LEU A 65 -1.91 19.18 -16.15
C LEU A 65 -2.04 19.09 -17.68
N ALA A 66 -3.25 18.87 -18.19
CA ALA A 66 -3.51 18.73 -19.63
C ALA A 66 -3.19 20.01 -20.41
N GLU A 67 -3.46 21.17 -19.80
CA GLU A 67 -3.24 22.48 -20.40
C GLU A 67 -1.82 23.01 -20.16
N GLY A 68 -0.98 22.27 -19.43
CA GLY A 68 0.39 22.67 -19.10
C GLY A 68 0.46 23.93 -18.21
N ARG A 69 -0.58 24.18 -17.42
CA ARG A 69 -0.71 25.35 -16.54
C ARG A 69 -0.26 25.07 -15.10
N ALA A 70 -0.16 23.81 -14.72
CA ALA A 70 0.42 23.43 -13.43
C ALA A 70 1.88 23.90 -13.36
N HIS A 71 2.27 24.54 -12.25
CA HIS A 71 3.65 24.93 -12.04
C HIS A 71 4.54 23.67 -11.86
N LEU A 72 5.76 23.68 -12.40
CA LEU A 72 6.64 22.51 -12.48
C LEU A 72 6.94 21.88 -11.11
N ASP A 73 6.99 22.67 -10.04
CA ASP A 73 7.22 22.18 -8.67
C ASP A 73 6.02 21.44 -8.07
N THR A 74 4.83 21.57 -8.65
CA THR A 74 3.61 20.89 -8.18
C THR A 74 3.30 19.60 -8.92
N VAL A 75 3.88 19.38 -10.12
CA VAL A 75 3.48 18.28 -11.01
C VAL A 75 3.53 16.93 -10.32
N GLU A 76 4.59 16.62 -9.57
CA GLU A 76 4.72 15.33 -8.90
C GLU A 76 3.65 15.14 -7.82
N SER A 77 3.40 16.16 -6.99
CA SER A 77 2.36 16.11 -5.95
C SER A 77 0.94 16.06 -6.54
N LEU A 78 0.71 16.67 -7.69
CA LEU A 78 -0.57 16.53 -8.41
C LEU A 78 -0.74 15.11 -8.97
N LEU A 79 0.33 14.46 -9.44
CA LEU A 79 0.29 13.07 -9.87
C LEU A 79 0.03 12.12 -8.70
N GLU A 80 0.66 12.38 -7.55
CA GLU A 80 0.41 11.68 -6.28
C GLU A 80 -1.06 11.75 -5.87
N PHE A 81 -1.63 12.96 -5.82
CA PHE A 81 -3.05 13.17 -5.53
C PHE A 81 -3.98 12.36 -6.47
N LEU A 82 -3.66 12.30 -7.77
CA LEU A 82 -4.44 11.50 -8.73
C LEU A 82 -4.28 9.99 -8.48
N GLY A 83 -3.09 9.53 -8.12
CA GLY A 83 -2.81 8.15 -7.73
C GLY A 83 -3.56 7.76 -6.46
N ASP A 84 -3.57 8.60 -5.43
CA ASP A 84 -4.28 8.38 -4.18
C ASP A 84 -5.80 8.38 -4.37
N ALA A 85 -6.31 9.26 -5.23
CA ALA A 85 -7.73 9.22 -5.62
C ALA A 85 -8.09 7.89 -6.30
N ALA A 86 -7.21 7.35 -7.16
CA ALA A 86 -7.41 6.03 -7.77
C ALA A 86 -7.40 4.91 -6.71
N MET A 87 -6.45 4.96 -5.78
CA MET A 87 -6.37 4.00 -4.67
C MET A 87 -7.61 4.04 -3.79
N SER A 88 -8.17 5.22 -3.55
CA SER A 88 -9.42 5.39 -2.80
C SER A 88 -10.60 4.72 -3.50
N VAL A 89 -10.70 4.86 -4.83
CA VAL A 89 -11.72 4.14 -5.63
C VAL A 89 -11.58 2.63 -5.51
N ILE A 90 -10.35 2.11 -5.55
CA ILE A 90 -10.07 0.67 -5.46
C ILE A 90 -10.42 0.14 -4.05
N ASN A 91 -9.86 0.77 -3.02
CA ASN A 91 -9.93 0.31 -1.63
C ASN A 91 -11.36 0.41 -1.04
N LEU A 92 -12.15 1.37 -1.49
CA LEU A 92 -13.51 1.63 -0.97
C LEU A 92 -14.61 1.05 -1.86
N SER A 93 -14.27 0.30 -2.91
CA SER A 93 -15.23 -0.17 -3.93
C SER A 93 -16.39 -1.01 -3.37
N ASP A 94 -16.18 -1.72 -2.27
CA ASP A 94 -17.19 -2.54 -1.58
C ASP A 94 -17.87 -1.81 -0.39
N ASP A 95 -17.48 -0.57 -0.10
CA ASP A 95 -18.02 0.20 1.03
C ASP A 95 -19.31 0.94 0.62
N ARG A 96 -20.40 0.61 1.33
CA ARG A 96 -21.73 1.18 1.08
C ARG A 96 -21.82 2.67 1.40
N TYR A 97 -21.00 3.19 2.31
CA TYR A 97 -20.97 4.61 2.65
C TYR A 97 -20.54 5.45 1.45
N PHE A 98 -19.56 4.95 0.68
CA PHE A 98 -18.98 5.68 -0.46
C PHE A 98 -19.66 5.37 -1.81
N ALA A 99 -20.62 4.43 -1.85
CA ALA A 99 -21.31 4.02 -3.08
C ALA A 99 -21.95 5.18 -3.88
N GLY A 100 -22.32 6.28 -3.22
CA GLY A 100 -22.90 7.46 -3.86
C GLY A 100 -21.89 8.41 -4.52
N ILE A 101 -20.61 8.35 -4.15
CA ILE A 101 -19.57 9.28 -4.63
C ILE A 101 -18.51 8.60 -5.51
N LEU A 102 -18.22 7.31 -5.27
CA LEU A 102 -17.17 6.59 -6.00
C LEU A 102 -17.39 6.53 -7.51
N PRO A 103 -18.61 6.41 -8.07
CA PRO A 103 -18.77 6.41 -9.53
C PRO A 103 -18.27 7.69 -10.20
N ASP A 104 -18.59 8.88 -9.67
CA ASP A 104 -18.11 10.15 -10.25
C ASP A 104 -16.60 10.32 -10.05
N LEU A 105 -16.07 9.90 -8.90
CA LEU A 105 -14.62 9.90 -8.68
C LEU A 105 -13.90 8.96 -9.64
N ALA A 106 -14.41 7.76 -9.85
CA ALA A 106 -13.86 6.80 -10.79
C ALA A 106 -13.86 7.35 -12.23
N ASP A 107 -14.93 8.01 -12.64
CA ASP A 107 -15.01 8.67 -13.94
C ASP A 107 -14.03 9.85 -14.05
N ALA A 108 -13.86 10.63 -13.00
CA ALA A 108 -12.91 11.74 -12.96
C ALA A 108 -11.45 11.25 -13.07
N VAL A 109 -11.08 10.22 -12.29
CA VAL A 109 -9.73 9.65 -12.31
C VAL A 109 -9.45 8.93 -13.63
N ALA A 110 -10.43 8.22 -14.20
CA ALA A 110 -10.27 7.59 -15.51
C ALA A 110 -9.97 8.60 -16.63
N GLN A 111 -10.52 9.82 -16.55
CA GLN A 111 -10.21 10.91 -17.48
C GLN A 111 -8.79 11.48 -17.31
N ALA A 112 -8.15 11.27 -16.16
CA ALA A 112 -6.77 11.68 -15.92
C ALA A 112 -5.77 10.76 -16.64
N TYR A 113 -6.09 9.48 -16.85
CA TYR A 113 -5.18 8.52 -17.50
C TYR A 113 -4.53 9.01 -18.80
N PRO A 114 -5.28 9.47 -19.83
CA PRO A 114 -4.68 9.93 -21.08
C PRO A 114 -3.86 11.23 -20.94
N VAL A 115 -4.02 11.97 -19.84
CA VAL A 115 -3.23 13.17 -19.52
C VAL A 115 -1.93 12.80 -18.82
N VAL A 116 -1.98 11.83 -17.90
CA VAL A 116 -0.81 11.38 -17.13
C VAL A 116 0.12 10.51 -17.97
N LEU A 117 -0.41 9.67 -18.87
CA LEU A 117 0.41 8.77 -19.69
C LEU A 117 1.54 9.48 -20.46
N PRO A 118 1.31 10.57 -21.22
CA PRO A 118 2.38 11.31 -21.88
C PRO A 118 3.42 11.89 -20.91
N LEU A 119 3.03 12.27 -19.68
CA LEU A 119 3.96 12.77 -18.67
C LEU A 119 4.92 11.66 -18.20
N VAL A 120 4.44 10.42 -18.10
CA VAL A 120 5.28 9.25 -17.81
C VAL A 120 6.19 8.94 -18.99
N THR A 121 5.65 8.88 -20.21
CA THR A 121 6.44 8.57 -21.42
C THR A 121 7.57 9.58 -21.66
N ALA A 122 7.33 10.86 -21.38
CA ALA A 122 8.32 11.93 -21.51
C ALA A 122 9.22 12.10 -20.27
N SER A 123 9.08 11.25 -19.26
CA SER A 123 9.83 11.40 -18.01
C SER A 123 11.32 11.20 -18.18
N PRO A 124 12.18 11.98 -17.48
CA PRO A 124 13.57 11.60 -17.33
C PRO A 124 13.69 10.34 -16.44
N PRO A 125 14.75 9.53 -16.59
CA PRO A 125 14.90 8.26 -15.87
C PRO A 125 14.78 8.35 -14.35
N ASP A 126 15.21 9.45 -13.74
CA ASP A 126 15.16 9.69 -12.29
C ASP A 126 13.75 9.99 -11.76
N ARG A 127 12.82 10.36 -12.64
CA ARG A 127 11.41 10.65 -12.29
C ARG A 127 10.43 9.58 -12.79
N ALA A 128 10.86 8.76 -13.74
CA ALA A 128 10.01 7.77 -14.39
C ALA A 128 9.33 6.83 -13.40
N LEU A 129 10.04 6.38 -12.35
CA LEU A 129 9.51 5.42 -11.38
C LEU A 129 8.34 5.99 -10.58
N PHE A 130 8.50 7.18 -10.00
CA PHE A 130 7.45 7.83 -9.19
C PHE A 130 6.20 8.14 -10.03
N ARG A 131 6.38 8.62 -11.27
CA ARG A 131 5.26 8.92 -12.15
C ARG A 131 4.57 7.64 -12.65
N ALA A 132 5.34 6.60 -12.91
CA ALA A 132 4.81 5.29 -13.26
C ALA A 132 3.99 4.69 -12.11
N GLU A 133 4.43 4.82 -10.86
CA GLU A 133 3.68 4.35 -9.69
C GLU A 133 2.25 4.92 -9.66
N ASN A 134 2.14 6.23 -9.83
CA ASN A 134 0.86 6.93 -9.80
C ASN A 134 -0.02 6.58 -11.02
N LEU A 135 0.57 6.44 -12.21
CA LEU A 135 -0.17 5.96 -13.38
C LEU A 135 -0.63 4.51 -13.23
N VAL A 136 0.16 3.65 -12.58
CA VAL A 136 -0.20 2.26 -12.28
C VAL A 136 -1.38 2.22 -11.32
N ALA A 137 -1.38 3.05 -10.27
CA ALA A 137 -2.52 3.18 -9.36
C ALA A 137 -3.82 3.51 -10.13
N ILE A 138 -3.77 4.45 -11.08
CA ILE A 138 -4.89 4.80 -11.96
C ILE A 138 -5.31 3.59 -12.81
N ALA A 139 -4.38 2.95 -13.53
CA ALA A 139 -4.66 1.84 -14.45
C ALA A 139 -5.20 0.55 -13.76
N ARG A 140 -4.99 0.41 -12.45
CA ARG A 140 -5.56 -0.68 -11.65
C ARG A 140 -7.07 -0.57 -11.46
N MET A 141 -7.67 0.61 -11.71
CA MET A 141 -9.12 0.75 -11.69
C MET A 141 -9.77 -0.18 -12.72
N ARG A 142 -10.97 -0.70 -12.40
CA ARG A 142 -11.69 -1.64 -13.26
C ARG A 142 -12.06 -1.02 -14.62
N SER A 143 -12.36 0.27 -14.65
CA SER A 143 -12.73 1.01 -15.86
C SER A 143 -11.59 1.17 -16.86
N LEU A 144 -10.34 0.90 -16.46
CA LEU A 144 -9.14 1.03 -17.29
C LEU A 144 -8.44 -0.31 -17.54
N ALA A 145 -9.16 -1.43 -17.41
CA ALA A 145 -8.58 -2.76 -17.60
C ALA A 145 -7.98 -2.96 -19.01
N ASP A 146 -8.54 -2.33 -20.02
CA ASP A 146 -8.07 -2.32 -21.42
C ASP A 146 -6.74 -1.58 -21.62
N ARG A 147 -6.35 -0.73 -20.66
CA ARG A 147 -5.10 0.07 -20.72
C ARG A 147 -3.90 -0.59 -20.07
N ARG A 148 -4.12 -1.67 -19.33
CA ARG A 148 -3.05 -2.34 -18.56
C ARG A 148 -1.98 -2.97 -19.45
N GLU A 149 -2.37 -3.49 -20.61
CA GLU A 149 -1.43 -4.09 -21.56
C GLU A 149 -0.49 -3.02 -22.16
N GLU A 150 -1.05 -1.88 -22.61
CA GLU A 150 -0.29 -0.73 -23.10
C GLU A 150 0.72 -0.23 -22.05
N LEU A 151 0.28 -0.09 -20.81
CA LEU A 151 1.14 0.36 -19.73
C LEU A 151 2.20 -0.70 -19.36
N ALA A 152 1.86 -1.99 -19.35
CA ALA A 152 2.82 -3.05 -19.07
C ALA A 152 3.99 -3.06 -20.07
N VAL A 153 3.72 -2.83 -21.36
CA VAL A 153 4.78 -2.70 -22.38
C VAL A 153 5.71 -1.53 -22.05
N LEU A 154 5.16 -0.36 -21.71
CA LEU A 154 5.96 0.81 -21.32
C LEU A 154 6.83 0.53 -20.09
N LEU A 155 6.29 -0.15 -19.07
CA LEU A 155 7.03 -0.49 -17.85
C LEU A 155 8.16 -1.50 -18.12
N LEU A 156 7.94 -2.47 -19.01
CA LEU A 156 8.98 -3.41 -19.47
C LEU A 156 10.12 -2.65 -20.15
N GLU A 157 9.82 -1.73 -21.07
CA GLU A 157 10.85 -0.93 -21.73
C GLU A 157 11.67 -0.10 -20.73
N TRP A 158 11.02 0.51 -19.74
CA TRP A 158 11.71 1.29 -18.70
C TRP A 158 12.59 0.43 -17.79
N SER A 159 12.10 -0.76 -17.43
CA SER A 159 12.85 -1.75 -16.68
C SER A 159 14.13 -2.17 -17.42
N GLU A 160 14.05 -2.43 -18.72
CA GLU A 160 15.20 -2.84 -19.54
C GLU A 160 16.24 -1.73 -19.73
N ARG A 161 15.81 -0.47 -19.67
CA ARG A 161 16.70 0.71 -19.74
C ARG A 161 17.46 0.97 -18.43
N GLY A 162 17.15 0.23 -17.36
CA GLY A 162 17.78 0.42 -16.05
C GLY A 162 17.41 1.75 -15.37
N ALA A 163 16.23 2.31 -15.68
CA ALA A 163 15.77 3.55 -15.07
C ALA A 163 15.24 3.31 -13.65
N GLY A 164 16.13 3.17 -12.67
CA GLY A 164 15.77 2.90 -11.27
C GLY A 164 15.78 1.41 -10.90
N PRO A 165 15.36 1.05 -9.67
CA PRO A 165 15.48 -0.30 -9.15
C PRO A 165 14.59 -1.30 -9.90
N GLN A 166 15.20 -2.37 -10.42
CA GLN A 166 14.52 -3.42 -11.18
C GLN A 166 13.32 -4.04 -10.44
N ALA A 167 13.46 -4.24 -9.13
CA ALA A 167 12.41 -4.82 -8.28
C ALA A 167 11.13 -3.97 -8.24
N GLU A 168 11.22 -2.63 -8.32
CA GLU A 168 10.04 -1.77 -8.30
C GLU A 168 9.27 -1.82 -9.62
N TRP A 169 9.96 -1.89 -10.76
CA TRP A 169 9.31 -2.11 -12.04
C TRP A 169 8.56 -3.45 -12.08
N LEU A 170 9.16 -4.52 -11.55
CA LEU A 170 8.49 -5.81 -11.44
C LEU A 170 7.29 -5.78 -10.50
N ARG A 171 7.32 -4.98 -9.43
CA ARG A 171 6.14 -4.77 -8.58
C ARG A 171 4.97 -4.24 -9.40
N PHE A 172 5.20 -3.22 -10.23
CA PHE A 172 4.16 -2.65 -11.07
C PHE A 172 3.63 -3.65 -12.11
N LEU A 173 4.52 -4.37 -12.79
CA LEU A 173 4.15 -5.41 -13.76
C LEU A 173 3.31 -6.52 -13.11
N GLY A 174 3.67 -6.92 -11.90
CA GLY A 174 2.92 -7.89 -11.11
C GLY A 174 1.47 -7.48 -10.81
N GLN A 175 1.23 -6.18 -10.61
CA GLN A 175 -0.12 -5.65 -10.38
C GLN A 175 -1.03 -5.75 -11.61
N PHE A 176 -0.46 -5.98 -12.80
CA PHE A 176 -1.21 -6.26 -14.03
C PHE A 176 -1.25 -7.75 -14.40
N GLY A 177 -0.68 -8.63 -13.57
CA GLY A 177 -0.66 -10.07 -13.83
C GLY A 177 0.30 -10.48 -14.96
N VAL A 178 1.33 -9.67 -15.24
CA VAL A 178 2.39 -10.05 -16.18
C VAL A 178 3.11 -11.28 -15.64
N ASP A 179 3.41 -12.25 -16.50
CA ASP A 179 4.14 -13.45 -16.09
C ASP A 179 5.61 -13.12 -15.82
N LEU A 180 6.01 -13.18 -14.55
CA LEU A 180 7.38 -12.96 -14.07
C LEU A 180 8.12 -14.27 -13.70
N ARG A 181 7.67 -15.46 -14.09
CA ARG A 181 8.31 -16.74 -13.67
C ARG A 181 9.78 -16.85 -14.04
N ASP A 182 10.19 -16.28 -15.16
CA ASP A 182 11.60 -16.25 -15.60
C ASP A 182 12.51 -15.47 -14.63
N ARG A 183 11.93 -14.63 -13.77
CA ARG A 183 12.64 -13.81 -12.77
C ARG A 183 12.79 -14.49 -11.41
N LEU A 184 12.24 -15.69 -11.22
CA LEU A 184 12.41 -16.48 -9.99
C LEU A 184 13.85 -16.94 -9.76
N VAL A 185 14.68 -16.93 -10.80
CA VAL A 185 16.10 -17.32 -10.75
C VAL A 185 17.05 -16.13 -10.90
N ASP A 186 16.53 -14.90 -10.85
CA ASP A 186 17.34 -13.68 -10.97
C ASP A 186 18.41 -13.61 -9.86
N PRO A 187 19.64 -13.14 -10.11
CA PRO A 187 20.65 -13.02 -9.05
C PRO A 187 20.25 -12.06 -7.93
N ASP A 188 19.43 -11.04 -8.19
CA ASP A 188 18.98 -10.07 -7.19
C ASP A 188 17.84 -10.66 -6.31
N PRO A 189 18.00 -10.77 -4.98
CA PRO A 189 16.94 -11.27 -4.09
C PRO A 189 15.67 -10.43 -4.12
N ALA A 190 15.75 -9.12 -4.32
CA ALA A 190 14.58 -8.26 -4.41
C ALA A 190 13.76 -8.56 -5.67
N VAL A 191 14.44 -8.78 -6.80
CA VAL A 191 13.81 -9.16 -8.07
C VAL A 191 13.15 -10.53 -7.97
N ARG A 192 13.85 -11.54 -7.42
CA ARG A 192 13.27 -12.87 -7.17
C ARG A 192 12.03 -12.80 -6.29
N LEU A 193 12.11 -12.05 -5.19
CA LEU A 193 10.99 -11.95 -4.25
C LEU A 193 9.78 -11.28 -4.90
N ARG A 194 9.97 -10.24 -5.72
CA ARG A 194 8.86 -9.62 -6.46
C ARG A 194 8.20 -10.57 -7.44
N ALA A 195 8.97 -11.37 -8.15
CA ALA A 195 8.43 -12.41 -9.02
C ALA A 195 7.67 -13.49 -8.23
N ALA A 196 8.21 -13.90 -7.08
CA ALA A 196 7.59 -14.89 -6.21
C ALA A 196 6.26 -14.41 -5.63
N LEU A 197 6.16 -13.14 -5.23
CA LEU A 197 4.91 -12.54 -4.72
C LEU A 197 3.80 -12.47 -5.78
N VAL A 198 4.13 -12.53 -7.08
CA VAL A 198 3.14 -12.59 -8.18
C VAL A 198 2.70 -14.04 -8.43
N HIS A 199 3.61 -15.00 -8.28
CA HIS A 199 3.39 -16.42 -8.58
C HIS A 199 3.51 -17.28 -7.33
N GLU A 200 2.66 -16.98 -6.34
CA GLU A 200 2.54 -17.73 -5.08
C GLU A 200 2.16 -19.21 -5.29
N ASP A 201 1.52 -19.50 -6.43
CA ASP A 201 1.11 -20.85 -6.87
C ASP A 201 2.27 -21.68 -7.46
N ASP A 202 3.36 -21.03 -7.86
CA ASP A 202 4.56 -21.70 -8.36
C ASP A 202 5.38 -22.27 -7.19
N PRO A 203 5.77 -23.56 -7.19
CA PRO A 203 6.58 -24.15 -6.13
C PRO A 203 7.88 -23.40 -5.85
N ARG A 204 8.51 -22.80 -6.87
CA ARG A 204 9.74 -22.00 -6.71
C ARG A 204 9.43 -20.64 -6.08
N GLY A 205 8.30 -20.03 -6.46
CA GLY A 205 7.83 -18.78 -5.85
C GLY A 205 7.56 -18.96 -4.36
N ARG A 206 6.83 -20.03 -4.01
CA ARG A 206 6.63 -20.46 -2.63
C ARG A 206 7.94 -20.61 -1.86
N GLU A 207 8.91 -21.35 -2.40
CA GLU A 207 10.21 -21.55 -1.73
C GLU A 207 10.92 -20.21 -1.46
N VAL A 208 10.93 -19.30 -2.43
CA VAL A 208 11.52 -17.96 -2.28
C VAL A 208 10.82 -17.15 -1.19
N ILE A 209 9.49 -17.15 -1.14
CA ILE A 209 8.71 -16.43 -0.11
C ILE A 209 9.03 -16.95 1.28
N LEU A 210 9.00 -18.27 1.47
CA LEU A 210 9.23 -18.88 2.77
C LEU A 210 10.68 -18.66 3.25
N ALA A 211 11.65 -18.75 2.35
CA ALA A 211 13.05 -18.46 2.66
C ALA A 211 13.26 -16.97 3.02
N ALA A 212 12.60 -16.05 2.30
CA ALA A 212 12.74 -14.63 2.55
C ALA A 212 12.19 -14.18 3.91
N LEU A 213 11.18 -14.86 4.47
CA LEU A 213 10.58 -14.51 5.76
C LEU A 213 11.60 -14.55 6.92
N ALA A 214 12.65 -15.38 6.80
CA ALA A 214 13.67 -15.52 7.84
C ALA A 214 14.59 -14.30 7.96
N GLU A 215 14.70 -13.48 6.91
CA GLU A 215 15.63 -12.37 6.80
C GLU A 215 14.88 -11.03 6.78
N PRO A 216 15.52 -9.89 7.11
CA PRO A 216 14.92 -8.59 6.91
C PRO A 216 14.52 -8.44 5.43
N PRO A 217 13.32 -7.89 5.14
CA PRO A 217 12.90 -7.78 3.75
C PRO A 217 13.89 -6.89 2.97
N PRO A 218 14.16 -7.21 1.69
CA PRO A 218 15.03 -6.40 0.86
C PRO A 218 14.43 -4.99 0.68
N LEU A 219 15.29 -4.03 0.35
CA LEU A 219 14.87 -2.63 0.12
C LEU A 219 13.71 -2.56 -0.88
N GLY A 220 12.69 -1.76 -0.56
CA GLY A 220 11.48 -1.61 -1.37
C GLY A 220 10.38 -2.62 -1.06
N VAL A 221 10.68 -3.74 -0.40
CA VAL A 221 9.67 -4.71 0.04
C VAL A 221 9.28 -4.45 1.49
N HIS A 222 7.99 -4.26 1.75
CA HIS A 222 7.49 -4.13 3.12
C HIS A 222 7.34 -5.49 3.81
N GLU A 223 7.68 -5.55 5.10
CA GLU A 223 7.60 -6.79 5.89
C GLU A 223 6.17 -7.37 5.92
N PHE A 224 5.15 -6.53 6.03
CA PHE A 224 3.75 -6.98 6.06
C PHE A 224 3.34 -7.71 4.76
N ALA A 225 3.86 -7.28 3.61
CA ALA A 225 3.54 -7.92 2.34
C ALA A 225 4.15 -9.32 2.26
N LEU A 226 5.37 -9.48 2.79
CA LEU A 226 6.06 -10.76 2.89
C LEU A 226 5.38 -11.70 3.91
N VAL A 227 5.00 -11.18 5.08
CA VAL A 227 4.26 -11.94 6.09
C VAL A 227 2.92 -12.45 5.52
N ALA A 228 2.16 -11.57 4.87
CA ALA A 228 0.88 -11.95 4.28
C ALA A 228 1.02 -13.03 3.20
N ALA A 229 2.04 -12.93 2.34
CA ALA A 229 2.33 -13.94 1.33
C ALA A 229 2.76 -15.27 1.97
N ALA A 230 3.65 -15.24 2.96
CA ALA A 230 4.10 -16.44 3.66
C ALA A 230 2.94 -17.19 4.33
N ILE A 231 2.00 -16.48 4.95
CA ILE A 231 0.79 -17.07 5.53
C ILE A 231 -0.08 -17.75 4.46
N ARG A 232 -0.19 -17.18 3.26
CA ARG A 232 -0.99 -17.77 2.17
C ARG A 232 -0.37 -19.04 1.58
N VAL A 233 0.96 -19.11 1.49
CA VAL A 233 1.66 -20.22 0.83
C VAL A 233 2.13 -21.33 1.78
N ALA A 234 2.22 -21.04 3.08
CA ALA A 234 2.53 -22.02 4.11
C ALA A 234 1.39 -23.04 4.26
N ALA A 235 1.74 -24.31 4.47
CA ALA A 235 0.75 -25.35 4.73
C ALA A 235 0.10 -25.19 6.11
N ASP A 236 0.90 -24.79 7.10
CA ASP A 236 0.50 -24.53 8.48
C ASP A 236 1.52 -23.60 9.16
N PHE A 237 1.28 -23.29 10.45
CA PHE A 237 2.21 -22.46 11.22
C PHE A 237 3.55 -23.14 11.49
N ASP A 238 3.58 -24.46 11.60
CA ASP A 238 4.80 -25.21 11.96
C ASP A 238 5.87 -25.03 10.88
N GLU A 239 5.47 -24.98 9.61
CA GLU A 239 6.36 -24.74 8.48
C GLU A 239 7.12 -23.40 8.57
N ILE A 240 6.47 -22.34 9.07
CA ILE A 240 7.06 -21.00 9.13
C ILE A 240 7.44 -20.55 10.54
N ALA A 241 7.27 -21.41 11.55
CA ALA A 241 7.39 -21.04 12.95
C ALA A 241 8.72 -20.38 13.31
N THR A 242 9.84 -20.92 12.79
CA THR A 242 11.18 -20.37 13.04
C THR A 242 11.33 -18.96 12.48
N ALA A 243 10.93 -18.75 11.21
CA ALA A 243 10.98 -17.45 10.57
C ALA A 243 10.01 -16.45 11.22
N ALA A 244 8.81 -16.91 11.60
CA ALA A 244 7.83 -16.12 12.33
C ALA A 244 8.37 -15.63 13.69
N CYS A 245 9.16 -16.46 14.39
CA CYS A 245 9.83 -16.03 15.63
C CYS A 245 10.88 -14.95 15.38
N GLN A 246 11.61 -15.01 14.26
CA GLN A 246 12.58 -13.98 13.89
C GLN A 246 11.89 -12.64 13.61
N VAL A 247 10.79 -12.65 12.85
CA VAL A 247 9.93 -11.47 12.64
C VAL A 247 9.43 -10.92 13.97
N ALA A 248 8.80 -11.75 14.80
CA ALA A 248 8.28 -11.32 16.10
C ALA A 248 9.35 -10.75 17.06
N SER A 249 10.61 -11.16 16.90
CA SER A 249 11.73 -10.69 17.73
C SER A 249 12.29 -9.33 17.30
N ARG A 250 12.11 -8.94 16.02
CA ARG A 250 12.68 -7.70 15.45
C ARG A 250 11.64 -6.63 15.11
N ASP A 251 10.40 -7.04 14.88
CA ASP A 251 9.32 -6.15 14.47
C ASP A 251 8.97 -5.20 15.62
N SER A 252 8.43 -4.05 15.26
CA SER A 252 8.02 -3.01 16.20
C SER A 252 6.56 -3.21 16.63
N TRP A 253 6.14 -2.35 17.55
CA TRP A 253 4.74 -2.28 17.94
C TRP A 253 3.79 -1.99 16.76
N ALA A 254 4.26 -1.36 15.68
CA ALA A 254 3.45 -1.03 14.50
C ALA A 254 3.02 -2.28 13.71
N GLY A 255 3.73 -3.41 13.84
CA GLY A 255 3.41 -4.67 13.17
C GLY A 255 2.21 -5.45 13.74
N PHE A 256 1.47 -4.89 14.70
CA PHE A 256 0.33 -5.56 15.34
C PHE A 256 -0.80 -5.93 14.36
N GLY A 257 -0.94 -5.15 13.29
CA GLY A 257 -1.89 -5.40 12.20
C GLY A 257 -1.36 -6.51 11.31
N ASP A 258 -0.31 -6.22 10.54
CA ASP A 258 0.01 -7.02 9.35
C ASP A 258 1.41 -7.65 9.39
N GLY A 259 2.16 -7.45 10.48
CA GLY A 259 3.47 -8.05 10.75
C GLY A 259 3.36 -9.20 11.75
N TRP A 260 4.08 -9.10 12.87
CA TRP A 260 4.05 -10.13 13.94
C TRP A 260 2.63 -10.48 14.42
N GLY A 261 1.70 -9.51 14.41
CA GLY A 261 0.33 -9.75 14.86
C GLY A 261 -0.46 -10.68 13.94
N ALA A 262 -0.20 -10.63 12.63
CA ALA A 262 -0.79 -11.57 11.66
C ALA A 262 -0.25 -13.00 11.88
N LEU A 263 1.05 -13.13 12.17
CA LEU A 263 1.67 -14.42 12.49
C LEU A 263 1.09 -15.04 13.78
N VAL A 264 0.78 -14.22 14.79
CA VAL A 264 0.08 -14.69 16.00
C VAL A 264 -1.31 -15.22 15.65
N ARG A 265 -2.08 -14.51 14.81
CA ARG A 265 -3.41 -15.00 14.40
C ARG A 265 -3.32 -16.29 13.59
N PHE A 266 -2.28 -16.45 12.77
CA PHE A 266 -2.03 -17.69 12.04
C PHE A 266 -1.63 -18.86 12.96
N ALA A 267 -0.83 -18.60 14.00
CA ALA A 267 -0.44 -19.59 15.00
C ALA A 267 -1.61 -19.99 15.93
N PHE A 268 -2.58 -19.10 16.14
CA PHE A 268 -3.71 -19.28 17.06
C PHE A 268 -5.05 -19.07 16.32
N PRO A 269 -5.43 -19.97 15.40
CA PRO A 269 -6.72 -19.91 14.72
C PRO A 269 -7.89 -20.06 15.71
N GLU A 270 -7.64 -20.78 16.81
CA GLU A 270 -8.52 -20.79 17.98
C GLU A 270 -7.78 -20.18 19.19
N PRO A 271 -8.48 -19.40 20.03
CA PRO A 271 -7.87 -18.83 21.22
C PRO A 271 -7.27 -19.90 22.13
N TYR A 272 -6.10 -19.60 22.70
CA TYR A 272 -5.48 -20.41 23.73
C TYR A 272 -6.46 -20.67 24.89
N ALA A 273 -6.48 -21.91 25.37
CA ALA A 273 -7.24 -22.33 26.53
C ALA A 273 -6.39 -23.29 27.36
N THR A 274 -6.52 -23.28 28.68
CA THR A 274 -5.74 -24.16 29.57
C THR A 274 -5.98 -25.65 29.30
N SER A 275 -7.14 -26.01 28.76
CA SER A 275 -7.48 -27.37 28.31
C SER A 275 -6.78 -27.78 27.01
N ARG A 276 -6.16 -26.84 26.30
CA ARG A 276 -5.43 -27.04 25.04
C ARG A 276 -4.01 -26.48 25.18
N PRO A 277 -3.05 -27.31 25.60
CA PRO A 277 -1.68 -26.85 25.81
C PRO A 277 -1.07 -26.34 24.50
N LEU A 278 -0.14 -25.39 24.61
CA LEU A 278 0.60 -24.85 23.47
C LEU A 278 1.41 -25.95 22.79
N THR A 279 1.37 -25.97 21.45
CA THR A 279 2.35 -26.72 20.65
C THR A 279 3.75 -26.11 20.85
N GLU A 280 4.81 -26.84 20.51
CA GLU A 280 6.17 -26.29 20.63
C GLU A 280 6.40 -25.06 19.73
N PRO A 281 5.92 -25.03 18.47
CA PRO A 281 5.96 -23.83 17.63
C PRO A 281 5.24 -22.63 18.25
N GLN A 282 4.02 -22.82 18.76
CA GLN A 282 3.28 -21.75 19.46
C GLN A 282 4.04 -21.26 20.69
N ARG A 283 4.65 -22.18 21.45
CA ARG A 283 5.45 -21.85 22.62
C ARG A 283 6.69 -21.03 22.24
N ALA A 284 7.39 -21.41 21.17
CA ALA A 284 8.53 -20.67 20.64
C ALA A 284 8.14 -19.24 20.22
N LEU A 285 7.00 -19.09 19.52
CA LEU A 285 6.49 -17.77 19.14
C LEU A 285 6.19 -16.91 20.37
N VAL A 286 5.51 -17.47 21.39
CA VAL A 286 5.22 -16.72 22.62
C VAL A 286 6.51 -16.35 23.36
N ARG A 287 7.57 -17.17 23.33
CA ARG A 287 8.89 -16.80 23.86
C ARG A 287 9.46 -15.59 23.12
N ALA A 288 9.43 -15.59 21.79
CA ALA A 288 9.91 -14.48 20.96
C ALA A 288 9.18 -13.17 21.27
N LEU A 289 7.84 -13.21 21.36
CA LEU A 289 7.01 -12.05 21.72
C LEU A 289 7.33 -11.54 23.13
N VAL A 290 7.62 -12.45 24.07
CA VAL A 290 8.00 -12.10 25.43
C VAL A 290 9.38 -11.45 25.49
N THR A 291 10.32 -11.80 24.62
CA THR A 291 11.66 -11.21 24.60
C THR A 291 11.71 -9.84 23.94
N ASN A 292 10.81 -9.54 23.01
CA ASN A 292 10.72 -8.24 22.35
C ASN A 292 10.14 -7.17 23.31
N ASP A 293 10.96 -6.20 23.73
CA ASP A 293 10.57 -5.17 24.69
C ASP A 293 9.52 -4.18 24.13
N GLU A 294 9.55 -3.88 22.83
CA GLU A 294 8.65 -2.90 22.20
C GLU A 294 7.17 -3.34 22.28
N LEU A 295 6.92 -4.65 22.30
CA LEU A 295 5.56 -5.19 22.36
C LEU A 295 4.89 -5.04 23.73
N TRP A 296 5.66 -4.64 24.75
CA TRP A 296 5.20 -4.50 26.14
C TRP A 296 5.23 -3.05 26.65
N ASP A 297 5.40 -2.07 25.77
CA ASP A 297 5.27 -0.66 26.12
C ASP A 297 3.83 -0.37 26.59
N SER A 298 3.71 0.13 27.83
CA SER A 298 2.43 0.46 28.46
C SER A 298 1.66 1.60 27.78
N THR A 299 2.31 2.39 26.93
CA THR A 299 1.68 3.47 26.17
C THR A 299 0.95 2.96 24.93
N ASN A 300 1.17 1.70 24.54
CA ASN A 300 0.58 1.10 23.35
C ASN A 300 -0.52 0.08 23.67
N GLY A 301 -1.77 0.44 23.34
CA GLY A 301 -2.94 -0.43 23.53
C GLY A 301 -3.11 -1.53 22.46
N SER A 302 -2.47 -1.39 21.30
CA SER A 302 -2.72 -2.23 20.12
C SER A 302 -2.19 -3.66 20.27
N CYS A 303 -1.00 -3.83 20.87
CA CYS A 303 -0.42 -5.15 21.14
C CYS A 303 -1.35 -6.01 22.04
N GLY A 304 -2.01 -5.38 23.00
CA GLY A 304 -2.95 -6.04 23.91
C GLY A 304 -4.18 -6.62 23.21
N LEU A 305 -4.60 -6.05 22.07
CA LEU A 305 -5.70 -6.56 21.27
C LEU A 305 -5.34 -7.89 20.60
N VAL A 306 -4.13 -7.98 20.04
CA VAL A 306 -3.62 -9.22 19.42
C VAL A 306 -3.55 -10.34 20.45
N PHE A 307 -2.97 -10.09 21.64
CA PHE A 307 -2.93 -11.10 22.71
C PHE A 307 -4.32 -11.54 23.15
N LYS A 308 -5.26 -10.59 23.29
CA LYS A 308 -6.65 -10.89 23.66
C LYS A 308 -7.30 -11.81 22.62
N GLN A 309 -7.13 -11.53 21.33
CA GLN A 309 -7.73 -12.32 20.24
C GLN A 309 -7.15 -13.74 20.22
N ALA A 310 -5.85 -13.90 20.46
CA ALA A 310 -5.19 -15.20 20.55
C ALA A 310 -5.46 -15.96 21.86
N GLY A 311 -6.23 -15.39 22.81
CA GLY A 311 -6.45 -15.98 24.13
C GLY A 311 -5.23 -15.96 25.06
N LEU A 312 -4.18 -15.22 24.68
CA LEU A 312 -2.95 -15.10 25.46
C LEU A 312 -3.11 -14.10 26.62
N PRO A 313 -2.38 -14.28 27.73
CA PRO A 313 -2.37 -13.31 28.81
C PRO A 313 -1.88 -11.92 28.36
N ARG A 314 -2.49 -10.86 28.89
CA ARG A 314 -2.04 -9.47 28.61
C ARG A 314 -0.81 -9.04 29.41
N SER A 315 -0.30 -9.89 30.29
CA SER A 315 0.86 -9.58 31.13
C SER A 315 2.07 -10.37 30.67
N ARG A 316 3.19 -9.67 30.46
CA ARG A 316 4.48 -10.27 30.08
C ARG A 316 4.89 -11.40 31.01
N SER A 317 4.75 -11.20 32.32
CA SER A 317 5.08 -12.21 33.33
C SER A 317 4.16 -13.43 33.28
N ALA A 318 2.90 -13.25 32.89
CA ALA A 318 1.98 -14.37 32.69
C ALA A 318 2.32 -15.17 31.42
N CYS A 319 2.67 -14.49 30.31
CA CYS A 319 3.17 -15.15 29.10
C CYS A 319 4.48 -15.90 29.36
N ARG A 320 5.42 -15.34 30.13
CA ARG A 320 6.65 -16.04 30.57
C ARG A 320 6.34 -17.38 31.24
N ARG A 321 5.41 -17.39 32.20
CA ARG A 321 5.02 -18.62 32.89
C ARG A 321 4.38 -19.67 31.97
N LEU A 322 3.71 -19.25 30.89
CA LEU A 322 3.13 -20.18 29.93
C LEU A 322 4.19 -20.93 29.10
N VAL A 323 5.36 -20.34 28.91
CA VAL A 323 6.40 -20.89 28.03
C VAL A 323 7.58 -21.53 28.75
N GLY A 324 7.57 -21.48 30.09
CA GLY A 324 8.64 -22.00 30.96
C GLY A 324 9.72 -20.97 31.19
#